data_AF-A0A941XUT9-F1
#
_entry.id   AF-A0A941XUT9-F1
#
_cell.length_a   1.000
_cell.length_b   1.000
_cell.length_c   1.000
_cell.angle_alpha   90.00
_cell.angle_beta   90.00
_cell.angle_gamma   90.00
#
_symmetry.space_group_name_H-M   'P 1'
#
loop_
_entity.id
_entity.type
_entity.pdbx_description
1 polymer ?
#
loop_
_entity_poly.entity_id
_entity_poly.type
_entity_poly.pdbx_seq_one_letter_code
_entity_poly.pdbx_strand_id
1 'polypeptide(L)'
;MSNRTKFILLGLAAVLLVVAAVWSVQLAKDDTLAHLAEELNAFGYSLEGEDIYVLGESLDISIAEVLAGTDLTEAVAASRAAGFPSDVNAVGDIVAMLANTEAGVITLYLRNEAIELCFIQTDEGQVLPLGES
;
A
#
# COMPACT_ATOMS: atom_id res chain seq x y z
N MET A 1 12.33 -17.17 18.56
CA MET A 1 11.81 -15.89 18.01
C MET A 1 11.50 -14.95 19.17
N SER A 2 12.02 -13.72 19.13
CA SER A 2 12.03 -12.81 20.28
C SER A 2 10.71 -12.03 20.40
N ASN A 3 10.11 -12.03 21.60
CA ASN A 3 8.80 -11.41 21.88
C ASN A 3 8.76 -9.89 21.64
N ARG A 4 9.90 -9.22 21.40
CA ARG A 4 9.98 -7.78 21.16
C ARG A 4 9.46 -7.36 19.78
N THR A 5 9.64 -8.18 18.75
CA THR A 5 9.23 -7.85 17.38
C THR A 5 7.70 -7.87 17.21
N LYS A 6 7.01 -8.75 17.94
CA LYS A 6 5.54 -8.85 17.94
C LYS A 6 4.87 -7.64 18.61
N PHE A 7 5.51 -7.02 19.61
CA PHE A 7 4.95 -5.86 20.31
C PHE A 7 5.02 -4.55 19.50
N ILE A 8 6.02 -4.39 18.62
CA ILE A 8 6.15 -3.20 17.77
C ILE A 8 5.07 -3.19 16.67
N LEU A 9 4.80 -4.36 16.07
CA LEU A 9 3.74 -4.55 15.07
C LEU A 9 2.32 -4.36 15.65
N LEU A 10 2.08 -4.84 16.88
CA LEU A 10 0.77 -4.70 17.53
C LEU A 10 0.44 -3.26 17.96
N GLY A 11 1.46 -2.44 18.27
CA GLY A 11 1.26 -1.03 18.63
C GLY A 11 0.79 -0.17 17.45
N LEU A 12 1.28 -0.46 16.24
CA LEU A 12 0.88 0.23 15.00
C LEU A 12 -0.57 -0.11 14.59
N ALA A 13 -0.97 -1.38 14.78
CA ALA A 13 -2.32 -1.85 14.48
C ALA A 13 -3.42 -1.19 15.33
N ALA A 14 -3.12 -0.81 16.57
CA ALA A 14 -4.11 -0.16 17.44
C ALA A 14 -4.37 1.31 17.06
N VAL A 15 -3.38 2.00 16.49
CA VAL A 15 -3.56 3.37 15.98
C VAL A 15 -4.37 3.36 14.67
N LEU A 16 -4.18 2.34 13.83
CA LEU A 16 -4.96 2.12 12.60
C LEU A 16 -6.46 1.92 12.87
N LEU A 17 -6.84 1.32 14.00
CA LEU A 17 -8.26 1.10 14.34
C LEU A 17 -9.03 2.39 14.70
N VAL A 18 -8.36 3.47 15.12
CA VAL A 18 -9.03 4.74 15.45
C VAL A 18 -9.35 5.56 14.19
N VAL A 19 -8.67 5.29 13.07
CA VAL A 19 -8.94 5.89 11.74
C VAL A 19 -10.25 5.37 11.13
N ALA A 20 -10.81 4.26 11.65
CA ALA A 20 -12.07 3.66 11.21
C ALA A 20 -13.33 4.55 11.41
N ALA A 21 -13.21 5.72 12.03
CA ALA A 21 -14.33 6.66 12.19
C ALA A 21 -14.69 7.44 10.90
N VAL A 22 -13.91 7.34 9.82
CA VAL A 22 -14.17 8.02 8.53
C VAL A 22 -15.11 7.17 7.65
N TRP A 23 -16.26 6.77 8.19
CA TRP A 23 -17.22 5.88 7.52
C TRP A 23 -18.08 6.58 6.43
N SER A 24 -17.89 7.88 6.18
CA SER A 24 -18.76 8.66 5.29
C SER A 24 -18.32 8.70 3.81
N VAL A 25 -17.16 8.14 3.45
CA VAL A 25 -16.58 8.22 2.08
C VAL A 25 -16.82 6.93 1.27
N GLN A 26 -17.47 5.90 1.86
CA GLN A 26 -17.56 4.56 1.30
C GLN A 26 -18.19 4.47 -0.11
N LEU A 27 -19.12 5.37 -0.47
CA LEU A 27 -19.86 5.31 -1.76
C LEU A 27 -19.04 5.70 -3.00
N ALA A 28 -17.96 6.47 -2.84
CA ALA A 28 -17.03 6.80 -3.93
C ALA A 28 -15.81 5.86 -3.97
N LYS A 29 -15.69 4.97 -2.98
CA LYS A 29 -14.53 4.07 -2.82
C LYS A 29 -14.70 2.75 -3.56
N ASP A 30 -15.92 2.20 -3.68
CA ASP A 30 -16.12 0.89 -4.31
C ASP A 30 -15.68 0.85 -5.79
N ASP A 31 -16.03 1.87 -6.59
CA ASP A 31 -15.60 1.93 -7.99
C ASP A 31 -14.07 2.09 -8.12
N THR A 32 -13.46 2.89 -7.25
CA THR A 32 -12.00 3.10 -7.22
C THR A 32 -11.27 1.83 -6.78
N LEU A 33 -11.74 1.14 -5.76
CA LEU A 33 -11.13 -0.11 -5.28
C LEU A 33 -11.31 -1.24 -6.31
N ALA A 34 -12.46 -1.33 -6.96
CA ALA A 34 -12.69 -2.27 -8.05
C ALA A 34 -11.74 -2.01 -9.23
N HIS A 35 -11.50 -0.74 -9.58
CA HIS A 35 -10.55 -0.38 -10.62
C HIS A 35 -9.10 -0.74 -10.24
N LEU A 36 -8.71 -0.47 -8.99
CA LEU A 36 -7.38 -0.86 -8.49
C LEU A 36 -7.20 -2.38 -8.48
N ALA A 37 -8.24 -3.13 -8.11
CA ALA A 37 -8.21 -4.59 -8.18
C ALA A 37 -8.03 -5.06 -9.63
N GLU A 38 -8.71 -4.45 -10.60
CA GLU A 38 -8.52 -4.74 -12.03
C GLU A 38 -7.09 -4.45 -12.50
N GLU A 39 -6.52 -3.30 -12.11
CA GLU A 39 -5.12 -2.95 -12.40
C GLU A 39 -4.13 -3.97 -11.80
N LEU A 40 -4.32 -4.36 -10.55
CA LEU A 40 -3.47 -5.37 -9.90
C LEU A 40 -3.64 -6.75 -10.55
N ASN A 41 -4.86 -7.12 -10.93
CA ASN A 41 -5.14 -8.40 -11.59
C ASN A 41 -4.45 -8.51 -12.96
N ALA A 42 -4.14 -7.38 -13.61
CA ALA A 42 -3.30 -7.37 -14.83
C ALA A 42 -1.87 -7.91 -14.59
N PHE A 43 -1.40 -7.93 -13.34
CA PHE A 43 -0.13 -8.54 -12.93
C PHE A 43 -0.26 -10.02 -12.54
N GLY A 44 -1.45 -10.63 -12.72
CA GLY A 44 -1.69 -12.05 -12.46
C GLY A 44 -2.28 -12.38 -11.08
N TYR A 45 -2.72 -11.36 -10.34
CA TYR A 45 -3.45 -11.55 -9.08
C TYR A 45 -4.96 -11.79 -9.34
N SER A 46 -5.65 -12.28 -8.30
CA SER A 46 -7.10 -12.47 -8.29
C SER A 46 -7.69 -11.78 -7.07
N LEU A 47 -7.71 -10.46 -7.11
CA LEU A 47 -8.21 -9.56 -6.08
C LEU A 47 -9.59 -9.02 -6.44
N GLU A 48 -10.41 -8.80 -5.43
CA GLU A 48 -11.62 -8.01 -5.48
C GLU A 48 -11.44 -6.70 -4.71
N GLY A 49 -12.33 -5.72 -4.91
CA GLY A 49 -12.23 -4.44 -4.19
C GLY A 49 -12.29 -4.60 -2.66
N GLU A 50 -12.91 -5.67 -2.16
CA GLU A 50 -12.98 -6.00 -0.73
C GLU A 50 -11.65 -6.51 -0.14
N ASP A 51 -10.74 -6.99 -0.98
CA ASP A 51 -9.40 -7.44 -0.58
C ASP A 51 -8.41 -6.28 -0.39
N ILE A 52 -8.83 -5.05 -0.75
CA ILE A 52 -8.03 -3.83 -0.65
C ILE A 52 -8.46 -3.03 0.58
N TYR A 53 -7.51 -2.83 1.49
CA TYR A 53 -7.68 -2.14 2.75
C TYR A 53 -7.03 -0.76 2.71
N VAL A 54 -7.83 0.29 2.83
CA VAL A 54 -7.33 1.67 2.96
C VAL A 54 -6.80 1.89 4.38
N LEU A 55 -5.52 2.24 4.51
CA LEU A 55 -4.86 2.50 5.79
C LEU A 55 -5.05 3.93 6.28
N GLY A 56 -5.14 4.88 5.35
CA GLY A 56 -5.27 6.29 5.66
C GLY A 56 -4.96 7.19 4.48
N GLU A 57 -5.20 8.48 4.70
CA GLU A 57 -4.99 9.55 3.74
C GLU A 57 -4.14 10.64 4.40
N SER A 58 -3.28 11.28 3.63
CA SER A 58 -2.48 12.43 4.05
C SER A 58 -2.39 13.42 2.90
N LEU A 59 -2.76 14.67 3.16
CA LEU A 59 -2.90 15.70 2.13
C LEU A 59 -1.65 16.58 2.05
N ASP A 60 -1.35 17.06 0.84
CA ASP A 60 -0.23 17.98 0.56
C ASP A 60 1.10 17.53 1.19
N ILE A 61 1.43 16.23 1.04
CA ILE A 61 2.64 15.62 1.59
C ILE A 61 3.28 14.64 0.58
N SER A 62 4.54 14.29 0.77
CA SER A 62 5.22 13.24 -0.01
C SER A 62 5.18 11.86 0.68
N ILE A 63 5.30 10.78 -0.10
CA ILE A 63 5.38 9.41 0.44
C ILE A 63 6.60 9.25 1.35
N ALA A 64 7.73 9.87 0.99
CA ALA A 64 8.96 9.86 1.79
C ALA A 64 8.75 10.49 3.18
N GLU A 65 7.93 11.53 3.28
CA GLU A 65 7.57 12.15 4.56
C GLU A 65 6.53 11.33 5.34
N VAL A 66 5.54 10.74 4.67
CA VAL A 66 4.59 9.80 5.29
C VAL A 66 5.33 8.62 5.93
N LEU A 67 6.41 8.16 5.30
CA LEU A 67 7.23 7.02 5.74
C LEU A 67 8.55 7.43 6.37
N ALA A 68 8.63 8.65 6.92
CA ALA A 68 9.87 9.22 7.45
C ALA A 68 10.64 8.23 8.36
N GLY A 69 11.92 8.02 8.02
CA GLY A 69 12.80 7.09 8.75
C GLY A 69 12.79 5.65 8.24
N THR A 70 12.02 5.34 7.19
CA THR A 70 12.02 4.05 6.51
C THR A 70 12.94 4.09 5.29
N ASP A 71 13.71 3.02 5.06
CA ASP A 71 14.45 2.86 3.80
C ASP A 71 13.48 2.38 2.70
N LEU A 72 13.30 3.21 1.67
CA LEU A 72 12.39 2.94 0.55
C LEU A 72 13.13 2.40 -0.68
N THR A 73 14.44 2.18 -0.60
CA THR A 73 15.27 1.86 -1.77
C THR A 73 14.77 0.61 -2.51
N GLU A 74 14.49 -0.48 -1.77
CA GLU A 74 14.02 -1.73 -2.35
C GLU A 74 12.58 -1.61 -2.89
N ALA A 75 11.69 -0.96 -2.14
CA ALA A 75 10.32 -0.70 -2.55
C ALA A 75 10.23 0.12 -3.85
N VAL A 76 11.03 1.18 -3.95
CA VAL A 76 11.10 2.03 -5.15
C VAL A 76 11.67 1.25 -6.34
N ALA A 77 12.71 0.44 -6.12
CA ALA A 77 13.27 -0.39 -7.18
C ALA A 77 12.25 -1.41 -7.71
N ALA A 78 11.57 -2.12 -6.80
CA ALA A 78 10.52 -3.08 -7.13
C ALA A 78 9.35 -2.43 -7.88
N SER A 79 8.90 -1.27 -7.39
CA SER A 79 7.78 -0.55 -7.98
C SER A 79 8.09 -0.03 -9.39
N ARG A 80 9.29 0.49 -9.62
CA ARG A 80 9.73 0.90 -10.97
C ARG A 80 9.88 -0.27 -11.92
N ALA A 81 10.36 -1.42 -11.43
CA ALA A 81 10.45 -2.63 -12.24
C ALA A 81 9.07 -3.13 -12.68
N ALA A 82 8.04 -2.93 -11.84
CA ALA A 82 6.64 -3.18 -12.20
C ALA A 82 6.01 -2.09 -13.10
N GLY A 83 6.74 -1.01 -13.42
CA GLY A 83 6.32 0.02 -14.36
C GLY A 83 5.66 1.25 -13.74
N PHE A 84 5.66 1.38 -12.42
CA PHE A 84 5.10 2.55 -11.73
C PHE A 84 6.09 3.72 -11.66
N PRO A 85 5.61 4.97 -11.48
CA PRO A 85 6.49 6.15 -11.49
C PRO A 85 7.49 6.19 -10.32
N SER A 86 7.00 5.89 -9.11
CA SER A 86 7.77 5.82 -7.86
C SER A 86 8.59 7.08 -7.54
N ASP A 87 8.04 8.26 -7.80
CA ASP A 87 8.54 9.54 -7.28
C ASP A 87 8.02 9.78 -5.85
N VAL A 88 8.72 9.18 -4.88
CA VAL A 88 8.36 9.25 -3.46
C VAL A 88 8.55 10.64 -2.83
N ASN A 89 9.20 11.57 -3.53
CA ASN A 89 9.44 12.93 -3.02
C ASN A 89 8.46 13.95 -3.59
N ALA A 90 7.65 13.57 -4.60
CA ALA A 90 6.61 14.44 -5.12
C ALA A 90 5.51 14.64 -4.07
N VAL A 91 5.13 15.91 -3.89
CA VAL A 91 4.04 16.29 -2.99
C VAL A 91 2.68 16.09 -3.68
N GLY A 92 1.70 15.62 -2.92
CA GLY A 92 0.32 15.53 -3.35
C GLY A 92 -0.56 14.91 -2.27
N ASP A 93 -1.76 14.50 -2.66
CA ASP A 93 -2.68 13.81 -1.75
C ASP A 93 -2.37 12.31 -1.79
N ILE A 94 -1.86 11.80 -0.68
CA ILE A 94 -1.36 10.44 -0.54
C ILE A 94 -2.41 9.55 0.13
N VAL A 95 -2.75 8.45 -0.52
CA VAL A 95 -3.60 7.40 0.07
C VAL A 95 -2.80 6.11 0.15
N ALA A 96 -2.65 5.58 1.37
CA ALA A 96 -1.97 4.31 1.60
C ALA A 96 -2.98 3.17 1.69
N MET A 97 -2.71 2.06 1.02
CA MET A 97 -3.55 0.87 1.06
C MET A 97 -2.72 -0.42 1.05
N LEU A 98 -3.35 -1.51 1.47
CA LEU A 98 -2.80 -2.86 1.40
C LEU A 98 -3.78 -3.76 0.63
N ALA A 99 -3.26 -4.68 -0.18
CA ALA A 99 -4.04 -5.78 -0.73
C ALA A 99 -3.45 -7.10 -0.22
N ASN A 100 -4.29 -7.99 0.30
CA ASN A 100 -3.83 -9.30 0.74
C ASN A 100 -3.94 -10.29 -0.43
N THR A 101 -2.85 -11.03 -0.70
CA THR A 101 -2.81 -12.04 -1.76
C THR A 101 -2.27 -13.35 -1.21
N GLU A 102 -2.40 -14.45 -1.97
CA GLU A 102 -1.78 -15.72 -1.59
C GLU A 102 -0.24 -15.66 -1.55
N ALA A 103 0.37 -14.78 -2.33
CA ALA A 103 1.83 -14.63 -2.43
C ALA A 103 2.44 -13.68 -1.39
N GLY A 104 1.59 -12.96 -0.65
CA GLY A 104 2.00 -11.96 0.34
C GLY A 104 1.12 -10.72 0.34
N VAL A 105 1.65 -9.62 0.89
CA VAL A 105 0.91 -8.36 1.02
C VAL A 105 1.42 -7.36 0.00
N ILE A 106 0.52 -6.92 -0.88
CA ILE A 106 0.78 -5.79 -1.77
C ILE A 106 0.60 -4.50 -0.96
N THR A 107 1.58 -3.62 -1.01
CA THR A 107 1.50 -2.27 -0.46
C THR A 107 1.44 -1.27 -1.60
N LEU A 108 0.46 -0.38 -1.56
CA LEU A 108 0.27 0.65 -2.58
C LEU A 108 0.00 2.03 -1.98
N TYR A 109 0.62 3.03 -2.60
CA TYR A 109 0.44 4.45 -2.31
C TYR A 109 -0.05 5.13 -3.58
N LEU A 110 -1.24 5.70 -3.50
CA LEU A 110 -1.76 6.58 -4.52
C LEU A 110 -1.25 8.00 -4.25
N ARG A 111 -0.96 8.75 -5.31
CA ARG A 111 -0.77 10.19 -5.26
C ARG A 111 -1.74 10.82 -6.24
N ASN A 112 -2.63 11.69 -5.73
CA ASN A 112 -3.71 12.29 -6.52
C ASN A 112 -4.51 11.22 -7.29
N GLU A 113 -4.96 10.18 -6.58
CA GLU A 113 -5.81 9.08 -7.09
C GLU A 113 -5.12 8.09 -8.06
N ALA A 114 -3.85 8.28 -8.42
CA ALA A 114 -3.10 7.35 -9.28
C ALA A 114 -2.00 6.60 -8.51
N ILE A 115 -1.72 5.35 -8.88
CA ILE A 115 -0.66 4.55 -8.24
C ILE A 115 0.71 5.20 -8.48
N GLU A 116 1.37 5.59 -7.39
CA GLU A 116 2.71 6.18 -7.41
C GLU A 116 3.78 5.17 -6.99
N LEU A 117 3.53 4.45 -5.87
CA LEU A 117 4.41 3.42 -5.34
C LEU A 117 3.60 2.15 -5.09
N CYS A 118 4.06 1.02 -5.61
CA CYS A 118 3.39 -0.27 -5.46
C CYS A 118 4.40 -1.42 -5.53
N PHE A 119 4.36 -2.31 -4.54
CA PHE A 119 5.26 -3.47 -4.44
C PHE A 119 4.60 -4.57 -3.62
N ILE A 120 5.08 -5.81 -3.76
CA ILE A 120 4.65 -6.93 -2.91
C ILE A 120 5.73 -7.28 -1.91
N GLN A 121 5.33 -7.51 -0.66
CA GLN A 121 6.17 -8.13 0.35
C GLN A 121 5.72 -9.58 0.55
N THR A 122 6.61 -10.52 0.26
CA THR A 122 6.34 -11.96 0.42
C THR A 122 6.34 -12.37 1.90
N ASP A 123 5.83 -13.56 2.20
CA ASP A 123 5.87 -14.13 3.55
C ASP A 123 7.31 -14.33 4.09
N GLU A 124 8.28 -14.44 3.18
CA GLU A 124 9.72 -14.50 3.53
C GLU A 124 10.32 -13.12 3.84
N GLY A 125 9.52 -12.05 3.69
CA GLY A 125 9.92 -10.66 3.94
C GLY A 125 10.68 -10.00 2.79
N GLN A 126 10.67 -10.61 1.59
CA GLN A 126 11.30 -10.03 0.40
C GLN A 126 10.38 -8.98 -0.22
N VAL A 127 10.96 -7.89 -0.71
CA VAL A 127 10.26 -6.86 -1.47
C VAL A 127 10.50 -7.10 -2.96
N LEU A 128 9.44 -7.41 -3.70
CA LEU A 128 9.50 -7.80 -5.11
C LEU A 128 8.59 -6.93 -5.99
N PRO A 129 8.88 -6.83 -7.30
CA PRO A 129 7.95 -6.26 -8.27
C PRO A 129 6.65 -7.07 -8.32
N LEU A 130 5.56 -6.41 -8.72
CA LEU A 130 4.31 -7.14 -9.01
C LEU A 130 4.51 -8.12 -10.17
N GLY A 131 3.94 -9.32 -10.04
CA GLY A 131 4.03 -10.39 -11.05
C GLY A 131 5.31 -11.23 -10.98
N GLU A 132 6.22 -10.95 -10.03
CA GLU A 132 7.44 -11.74 -9.79
C GLU A 132 7.43 -12.45 -8.41
N SER A 133 6.26 -12.54 -7.78
CA SER A 133 6.04 -13.19 -6.46
C SER A 133 5.72 -14.68 -6.53
#